data_AF-A0A6F8T0A3-F1
#
_entry.id   AF-A0A6F8T0A3-F1
#
_cell.length_a   1.000
_cell.length_b   1.000
_cell.length_c   1.000
_cell.angle_alpha   90.00
_cell.angle_beta   90.00
_cell.angle_gamma   90.00
#
_symmetry.space_group_name_H-M   'P 1'
#
loop_
_entity.id
_entity.type
_entity.pdbx_description
1 polymer ?
#
loop_
_entity_poly.entity_id
_entity_poly.type
_entity_poly.pdbx_seq_one_letter_code
_entity_poly.pdbx_strand_id
1 'polypeptide(L)'
;MPALSIHAYTRTHLEYAKIHEDAIWRFYIDFYRQITPKGKREGDKLFDVDEPGYIKAMLKAHQYMNKIIHESLTAEHILNLYHWAMEGVKKTNLMDFDEFGKFRNNDVSGFWLMLNSKGNELSGNVSPEGLREFLKEIIQNNNPNNYKIYKADLDILSIAVLKCKEGDNGLDNAVDYLHKEILAGKTRFVSPSMSHSEIKKKVKQYIDEYHLELSRALSEEKKLECVIKLCQNLERLHPFIDGNCRTLVMLTLNCELIKDGFPPTMLENPNRFDFFSIDQLKNEIKLGWENAKQFQSQVTLLPTYKKLYIYADVLHKEYKTSFFPKKETFSKAQKLENLLQNLKKLSLEDAIDAIEDNLNIIGKGRGVTTKLLNLSTPSKKMLMELVKEIKDLKHQNEHIMTQ
;
A
#
# COMPACT_ATOMS: atom_id res chain seq x y z
N MET A 1 3.62 7.25 38.58
CA MET A 1 2.98 7.98 37.47
C MET A 1 2.20 6.96 36.65
N PRO A 2 0.88 7.11 36.43
CA PRO A 2 0.12 6.11 35.69
C PRO A 2 0.48 6.18 34.20
N ALA A 3 0.63 5.01 33.59
CA ALA A 3 0.94 4.81 32.19
C ALA A 3 0.00 5.61 31.29
N LEU A 4 0.55 6.60 30.58
CA LEU A 4 -0.08 7.19 29.42
C LEU A 4 -0.20 6.08 28.36
N SER A 5 -1.40 5.51 28.29
CA SER A 5 -1.83 4.62 27.21
C SER A 5 -1.51 5.25 25.86
N ILE A 6 -0.61 4.61 25.11
CA ILE A 6 -0.23 4.93 23.72
C ILE A 6 -1.36 4.49 22.75
N HIS A 7 -2.63 4.62 23.15
CA HIS A 7 -3.77 4.52 22.24
C HIS A 7 -4.18 5.93 21.78
N ALA A 8 -3.24 6.63 21.16
CA ALA A 8 -3.61 7.77 20.32
C ALA A 8 -4.38 7.19 19.12
N TYR A 9 -5.71 7.14 19.25
CA TYR A 9 -6.68 6.61 18.28
C TYR A 9 -6.46 7.16 16.86
N THR A 10 -5.66 6.46 16.09
CA THR A 10 -5.64 6.52 14.62
C THR A 10 -6.23 5.23 14.14
N ARG A 11 -7.56 5.24 14.02
CA ARG A 11 -8.36 4.10 13.62
C ARG A 11 -7.96 3.66 12.22
N THR A 12 -7.91 2.35 12.01
CA THR A 12 -7.66 1.73 10.71
C THR A 12 -8.65 2.25 9.67
N HIS A 13 -8.16 2.66 8.49
CA HIS A 13 -9.05 3.06 7.40
C HIS A 13 -10.00 1.92 7.02
N LEU A 14 -11.23 2.24 6.57
CA LEU A 14 -12.27 1.26 6.25
C LEU A 14 -11.76 0.12 5.36
N GLU A 15 -10.96 0.44 4.34
CA GLU A 15 -10.43 -0.56 3.40
C GLU A 15 -9.53 -1.60 4.08
N TYR A 16 -8.67 -1.17 5.01
CA TYR A 16 -7.92 -2.11 5.85
C TYR A 16 -8.76 -2.75 6.94
N ALA A 17 -9.84 -2.10 7.36
CA ALA A 17 -10.78 -2.69 8.31
C ALA A 17 -11.56 -3.88 7.72
N LYS A 18 -11.58 -4.07 6.40
CA LYS A 18 -12.13 -5.29 5.80
C LYS A 18 -11.22 -6.50 5.99
N ILE A 19 -9.92 -6.26 6.15
CA ILE A 19 -8.89 -7.29 6.31
C ILE A 19 -8.90 -7.81 7.75
N HIS A 20 -8.65 -9.12 7.93
CA HIS A 20 -8.35 -9.69 9.24
C HIS A 20 -7.08 -9.05 9.83
N GLU A 21 -7.15 -8.72 11.12
CA GLU A 21 -6.08 -8.00 11.83
C GLU A 21 -4.74 -8.75 11.80
N ASP A 22 -4.77 -10.08 11.91
CA ASP A 22 -3.63 -10.99 11.84
C ASP A 22 -3.10 -11.21 10.42
N ALA A 23 -3.71 -10.57 9.40
CA ALA A 23 -3.29 -10.62 8.01
C ALA A 23 -2.75 -9.28 7.49
N ILE A 24 -2.77 -8.20 8.28
CA ILE A 24 -2.29 -6.87 7.83
C ILE A 24 -0.82 -6.89 7.41
N TRP A 25 0.03 -7.69 8.08
CA TRP A 25 1.44 -7.82 7.74
C TRP A 25 1.69 -8.30 6.30
N ARG A 26 0.71 -8.96 5.67
CA ARG A 26 0.80 -9.48 4.30
C ARG A 26 0.86 -8.40 3.24
N PHE A 27 0.46 -7.16 3.54
CA PHE A 27 0.65 -6.03 2.63
C PHE A 27 2.11 -5.56 2.56
N TYR A 28 2.96 -6.05 3.47
CA TYR A 28 4.33 -5.59 3.66
C TYR A 28 5.37 -6.68 3.40
N ILE A 29 4.96 -7.80 2.81
CA ILE A 29 5.83 -8.89 2.37
C ILE A 29 5.38 -9.30 0.97
N ASP A 30 6.32 -9.47 0.04
CA ASP A 30 6.07 -10.00 -1.31
C ASP A 30 5.17 -11.24 -1.24
N PHE A 31 4.06 -11.27 -1.98
CA PHE A 31 3.08 -12.34 -1.86
C PHE A 31 3.67 -13.72 -2.17
N TYR A 32 4.54 -13.84 -3.18
CA TYR A 32 5.22 -15.11 -3.49
C TYR A 32 6.11 -15.59 -2.32
N ARG A 33 6.64 -14.64 -1.54
CA ARG A 33 7.41 -14.91 -0.32
C ARG A 33 6.54 -15.13 0.89
N GLN A 34 5.21 -15.26 0.76
CA GLN A 34 4.32 -15.65 1.86
C GLN A 34 3.99 -17.15 1.86
N ILE A 35 4.37 -17.89 0.82
CA ILE A 35 4.10 -19.33 0.67
C ILE A 35 5.43 -20.09 0.59
N THR A 36 5.66 -21.11 1.43
CA THR A 36 6.88 -21.95 1.34
C THR A 36 6.57 -23.25 0.60
N PRO A 37 7.55 -23.86 -0.07
CA PRO A 37 7.40 -25.17 -0.73
C PRO A 37 6.88 -26.30 0.18
N LYS A 38 7.02 -26.19 1.50
CA LYS A 38 6.53 -27.18 2.48
C LYS A 38 5.12 -26.91 3.02
N GLY A 39 4.39 -25.94 2.48
CA GLY A 39 2.97 -25.68 2.81
C GLY A 39 2.66 -25.22 4.25
N LYS A 40 3.66 -25.14 5.14
CA LYS A 40 3.51 -24.62 6.52
C LYS A 40 4.38 -23.39 6.70
N ARG A 41 3.79 -22.29 7.16
CA ARG A 41 4.55 -21.12 7.62
C ARG A 41 4.13 -20.64 9.00
N GLU A 42 5.14 -20.25 9.76
CA GLU A 42 5.05 -19.48 11.00
C GLU A 42 4.83 -17.99 10.71
N GLY A 43 3.65 -17.62 10.18
CA GLY A 43 3.10 -16.26 10.23
C GLY A 43 4.01 -15.09 9.82
N ASP A 44 3.91 -13.99 10.55
CA ASP A 44 4.62 -12.72 10.40
C ASP A 44 6.15 -12.81 10.63
N LYS A 45 6.67 -13.93 11.14
CA LYS A 45 8.08 -14.06 11.53
C LYS A 45 9.03 -14.32 10.37
N LEU A 46 8.53 -14.63 9.18
CA LEU A 46 9.35 -15.08 8.04
C LEU A 46 10.41 -14.08 7.63
N PHE A 47 10.05 -12.80 7.57
CA PHE A 47 10.98 -11.74 7.21
C PHE A 47 11.77 -11.25 8.43
N ASP A 48 11.20 -11.32 9.62
CA ASP A 48 11.87 -10.89 10.86
C ASP A 48 13.06 -11.80 11.24
N VAL A 49 13.12 -13.04 10.75
CA VAL A 49 14.31 -13.90 10.87
C VAL A 49 15.47 -13.31 10.05
N ASP A 50 15.18 -12.91 8.82
CA ASP A 50 16.18 -12.37 7.91
C ASP A 50 16.51 -10.91 8.23
N GLU A 51 15.53 -10.12 8.67
CA GLU A 51 15.66 -8.71 9.03
C GLU A 51 14.94 -8.40 10.35
N PRO A 52 15.58 -8.66 11.51
CA PRO A 52 14.95 -8.46 12.80
C PRO A 52 14.41 -7.04 12.98
N GLY A 53 13.12 -6.93 13.30
CA GLY A 53 12.41 -5.67 13.51
C GLY A 53 11.61 -5.17 12.30
N TYR A 54 11.72 -5.85 11.14
CA TYR A 54 11.06 -5.47 9.90
C TYR A 54 9.54 -5.30 10.05
N ILE A 55 8.83 -6.34 10.49
CA ILE A 55 7.36 -6.29 10.59
C ILE A 55 6.93 -5.25 11.62
N LYS A 56 7.63 -5.16 12.75
CA LYS A 56 7.34 -4.14 13.76
C LYS A 56 7.46 -2.73 13.19
N ALA A 57 8.48 -2.45 12.39
CA ALA A 57 8.68 -1.15 11.74
C ALA A 57 7.58 -0.88 10.69
N MET A 58 7.29 -1.86 9.82
CA MET A 58 6.22 -1.72 8.82
C MET A 58 4.84 -1.49 9.44
N LEU A 59 4.54 -2.12 10.58
CA LEU A 59 3.28 -1.87 11.31
C LEU A 59 3.23 -0.49 11.97
N LYS A 60 4.35 0.06 12.45
CA LYS A 60 4.43 1.47 12.88
C LYS A 60 4.20 2.41 11.71
N ALA A 61 4.83 2.14 10.57
CA ALA A 61 4.64 2.93 9.36
C ALA A 61 3.20 2.86 8.84
N HIS A 62 2.54 1.69 8.90
CA HIS A 62 1.11 1.54 8.64
C HIS A 62 0.25 2.42 9.55
N GLN A 63 0.58 2.48 10.85
CA GLN A 63 -0.14 3.36 11.77
C GLN A 63 0.04 4.83 11.39
N TYR A 64 1.24 5.25 11.00
CA TYR A 64 1.48 6.61 10.49
C TYR A 64 0.71 6.89 9.19
N MET A 65 0.75 5.94 8.24
CA MET A 65 0.00 6.00 6.99
C MET A 65 -1.50 6.20 7.22
N ASN A 66 -2.10 5.49 8.19
CA ASN A 66 -3.51 5.68 8.55
C ASN A 66 -3.80 7.09 9.10
N LYS A 67 -2.82 7.80 9.68
CA LYS A 67 -3.01 9.18 10.17
C LYS A 67 -3.10 10.17 9.01
N ILE A 68 -2.25 9.99 8.00
CA ILE A 68 -2.10 10.90 6.86
C ILE A 68 -2.99 10.54 5.66
N ILE A 69 -3.80 9.49 5.77
CA ILE A 69 -4.62 8.97 4.66
C ILE A 69 -5.70 9.95 4.20
N HIS A 70 -5.96 11.02 4.93
CA HIS A 70 -6.89 12.09 4.56
C HIS A 70 -6.19 13.37 4.11
N GLU A 71 -4.86 13.37 4.10
CA GLU A 71 -4.02 14.52 3.75
C GLU A 71 -3.43 14.34 2.36
N SER A 72 -3.17 15.44 1.64
CA SER A 72 -2.42 15.38 0.38
C SER A 72 -1.01 14.87 0.63
N LEU A 73 -0.47 14.07 -0.30
CA LEU A 73 0.89 13.55 -0.16
C LEU A 73 1.91 14.69 -0.18
N THR A 74 2.96 14.58 0.64
CA THR A 74 4.07 15.53 0.66
C THR A 74 5.40 14.81 0.75
N ALA A 75 6.50 15.47 0.41
CA ALA A 75 7.84 14.91 0.61
C ALA A 75 8.11 14.58 2.09
N GLU A 76 7.51 15.34 3.02
CA GLU A 76 7.60 15.10 4.46
C GLU A 76 6.85 13.84 4.87
N HIS A 77 5.70 13.55 4.26
CA HIS A 77 5.00 12.28 4.47
C HIS A 77 5.85 11.09 4.04
N ILE A 78 6.54 11.19 2.89
CA ILE A 78 7.45 10.13 2.42
C ILE A 78 8.62 9.94 3.39
N LEU A 79 9.23 11.01 3.89
CA LEU A 79 10.31 10.94 4.89
C LEU A 79 9.85 10.29 6.19
N ASN A 80 8.66 10.64 6.68
CA ASN A 80 8.12 10.05 7.90
C ASN A 80 7.72 8.58 7.71
N LEU A 81 7.14 8.21 6.56
CA LEU A 81 6.88 6.80 6.23
C LEU A 81 8.19 6.00 6.22
N TYR A 82 9.23 6.54 5.60
CA TYR A 82 10.57 5.95 5.58
C TYR A 82 11.14 5.77 6.99
N HIS A 83 11.09 6.82 7.80
CA HIS A 83 11.54 6.80 9.19
C HIS A 83 10.90 5.65 9.95
N TRP A 84 9.57 5.56 9.94
CA TRP A 84 8.86 4.51 10.67
C TRP A 84 9.08 3.12 10.08
N ALA A 85 9.26 3.00 8.76
CA ALA A 85 9.48 1.72 8.08
C ALA A 85 10.88 1.13 8.36
N MET A 86 11.84 1.96 8.78
CA MET A 86 13.23 1.54 9.02
C MET A 86 13.64 1.60 10.49
N GLU A 87 12.92 2.31 11.34
CA GLU A 87 13.25 2.47 12.76
C GLU A 87 13.31 1.12 13.50
N GLY A 88 14.52 0.73 13.92
CA GLY A 88 14.76 -0.47 14.71
C GLY A 88 14.98 -1.75 13.91
N VAL A 89 15.16 -1.66 12.58
CA VAL A 89 15.52 -2.79 11.72
C VAL A 89 17.04 -3.02 11.75
N LYS A 90 17.50 -4.25 12.02
CA LYS A 90 18.92 -4.55 12.31
C LYS A 90 19.80 -4.95 11.12
N LYS A 91 19.23 -5.26 9.95
CA LYS A 91 19.99 -5.67 8.74
C LYS A 91 19.65 -4.79 7.55
N THR A 92 19.94 -3.51 7.69
CA THR A 92 19.77 -2.52 6.63
C THR A 92 21.15 -2.19 6.03
N ASN A 93 21.17 -1.60 4.84
CA ASN A 93 22.40 -1.03 4.28
C ASN A 93 22.77 0.33 4.91
N LEU A 94 22.14 0.68 6.04
CA LEU A 94 22.37 1.94 6.73
C LEU A 94 23.57 1.83 7.65
N MET A 95 24.37 2.88 7.68
CA MET A 95 25.45 3.08 8.64
C MET A 95 24.93 3.86 9.86
N ASP A 96 25.66 3.82 10.98
CA ASP A 96 25.25 4.47 12.25
C ASP A 96 25.00 5.99 12.13
N PHE A 97 25.51 6.63 11.09
CA PHE A 97 25.35 8.06 10.80
C PHE A 97 24.26 8.39 9.78
N ASP A 98 23.58 7.39 9.23
CA ASP A 98 22.46 7.62 8.32
C ASP A 98 21.25 8.13 9.11
N GLU A 99 20.71 9.26 8.66
CA GLU A 99 19.60 9.93 9.34
C GLU A 99 18.28 9.55 8.69
N PHE A 100 17.37 8.98 9.48
CA PHE A 100 16.02 8.60 9.04
C PHE A 100 15.11 9.78 8.64
N GLY A 101 15.57 11.03 8.80
CA GLY A 101 14.84 12.25 8.47
C GLY A 101 15.28 12.95 7.18
N LYS A 102 16.14 12.32 6.37
CA LYS A 102 16.65 12.93 5.14
C LYS A 102 16.73 11.94 3.98
N PHE A 103 16.58 12.45 2.76
CA PHE A 103 17.01 11.75 1.55
C PHE A 103 18.54 11.61 1.52
N ARG A 104 19.03 10.60 0.79
CA ARG A 104 20.48 10.38 0.58
C ARG A 104 21.17 11.62 0.01
N ASN A 105 22.50 11.71 0.16
CA ASN A 105 23.22 12.94 -0.20
C ASN A 105 24.50 12.64 -0.97
N ASN A 106 24.41 12.64 -2.31
CA ASN A 106 25.45 12.22 -3.25
C ASN A 106 25.84 10.74 -3.18
N ASP A 107 25.31 10.01 -2.21
CA ASP A 107 25.41 8.56 -2.17
C ASP A 107 24.65 7.95 -3.33
N VAL A 108 25.17 6.84 -3.82
CA VAL A 108 24.62 6.09 -4.93
C VAL A 108 24.22 4.71 -4.41
N SER A 109 22.99 4.32 -4.68
CA SER A 109 22.45 2.99 -4.35
C SER A 109 21.98 2.32 -5.64
N GLY A 110 21.88 1.00 -5.63
CA GLY A 110 21.50 0.26 -6.82
C GLY A 110 21.02 -1.14 -6.50
N PHE A 111 20.28 -1.71 -7.43
CA PHE A 111 19.70 -3.03 -7.31
C PHE A 111 19.92 -3.84 -8.57
N TRP A 112 19.96 -5.16 -8.41
CA TRP A 112 20.16 -6.07 -9.52
C TRP A 112 18.90 -6.16 -10.39
N LEU A 113 19.12 -6.23 -11.69
CA LEU A 113 18.08 -6.43 -12.68
C LEU A 113 17.97 -7.91 -13.02
N MET A 114 16.74 -8.41 -13.01
CA MET A 114 16.39 -9.78 -13.31
C MET A 114 15.17 -9.80 -14.22
N LEU A 115 15.30 -10.42 -15.38
CA LEU A 115 14.19 -10.53 -16.32
C LEU A 115 13.08 -11.41 -15.74
N ASN A 116 11.85 -10.96 -15.97
CA ASN A 116 10.67 -11.79 -15.81
C ASN A 116 10.58 -12.75 -17.00
N SER A 117 11.17 -13.93 -16.85
CA SER A 117 11.23 -14.98 -17.87
C SER A 117 10.98 -16.35 -17.24
N LYS A 118 10.84 -17.38 -18.08
CA LYS A 118 10.57 -18.75 -17.62
C LYS A 118 11.62 -19.21 -16.60
N GLY A 119 11.19 -19.57 -15.39
CA GLY A 119 12.03 -19.93 -14.25
C GLY A 119 12.29 -18.82 -13.23
N ASN A 120 11.97 -17.56 -13.57
CA ASN A 120 12.09 -16.38 -12.69
C ASN A 120 10.78 -15.57 -12.65
N GLU A 121 9.65 -16.18 -12.98
CA GLU A 121 8.37 -15.49 -13.16
C GLU A 121 7.90 -14.75 -11.89
N LEU A 122 8.35 -15.18 -10.72
CA LEU A 122 8.03 -14.57 -9.43
C LEU A 122 9.03 -13.48 -9.05
N SER A 123 10.34 -13.76 -9.14
CA SER A 123 11.40 -12.86 -8.69
C SER A 123 11.85 -11.81 -9.72
N GLY A 124 11.55 -12.00 -11.00
CA GLY A 124 11.92 -11.07 -12.07
C GLY A 124 11.23 -9.71 -11.92
N ASN A 125 12.04 -8.65 -12.02
CA ASN A 125 11.66 -7.24 -11.84
C ASN A 125 11.72 -6.41 -13.13
N VAL A 126 12.12 -7.01 -14.26
CA VAL A 126 12.22 -6.33 -15.56
C VAL A 126 11.37 -7.03 -16.61
N SER A 127 10.59 -6.27 -17.38
CA SER A 127 9.90 -6.75 -18.58
C SER A 127 10.37 -6.01 -19.84
N PRO A 128 10.27 -6.62 -21.04
CA PRO A 128 10.57 -5.94 -22.30
C PRO A 128 9.72 -4.68 -22.52
N GLU A 129 8.42 -4.72 -22.18
CA GLU A 129 7.51 -3.58 -22.32
C GLU A 129 7.86 -2.45 -21.36
N GLY A 130 8.23 -2.77 -20.12
CA GLY A 130 8.66 -1.76 -19.16
C GLY A 130 10.02 -1.16 -19.51
N LEU A 131 10.97 -1.94 -20.03
CA LEU A 131 12.21 -1.40 -20.61
C LEU A 131 11.93 -0.45 -21.77
N ARG A 132 10.97 -0.79 -22.64
CA ARG A 132 10.55 0.05 -23.76
C ARG A 132 9.95 1.37 -23.28
N GLU A 133 9.05 1.35 -22.29
CA GLU A 133 8.47 2.56 -21.71
C GLU A 133 9.54 3.44 -21.06
N PHE A 134 10.41 2.83 -20.26
CA PHE A 134 11.53 3.53 -19.64
C PHE A 134 12.45 4.17 -20.69
N LEU A 135 12.88 3.42 -21.72
CA LEU A 135 13.73 3.98 -22.78
C LEU A 135 13.06 5.13 -23.53
N LYS A 136 11.76 5.04 -23.84
CA LYS A 136 11.02 6.14 -24.46
C LYS A 136 11.10 7.40 -23.60
N GLU A 137 10.85 7.28 -22.29
CA GLU A 137 10.95 8.40 -21.34
C GLU A 137 12.36 9.00 -21.31
N ILE A 138 13.38 8.14 -21.22
CA ILE A 138 14.79 8.55 -21.20
C ILE A 138 15.18 9.31 -22.46
N ILE A 139 14.75 8.86 -23.64
CA ILE A 139 15.09 9.49 -24.91
C ILE A 139 14.35 10.82 -25.05
N GLN A 140 13.04 10.84 -24.79
CA GLN A 140 12.21 12.04 -24.93
C GLN A 140 12.66 13.17 -24.01
N ASN A 141 13.09 12.83 -22.79
CA ASN A 141 13.48 13.80 -21.76
C ASN A 141 14.99 13.95 -21.59
N ASN A 142 15.78 13.36 -22.50
CA ASN A 142 17.25 13.40 -22.49
C ASN A 142 17.87 12.96 -21.14
N ASN A 143 17.38 11.83 -20.60
CA ASN A 143 17.78 11.24 -19.32
C ASN A 143 17.84 12.28 -18.18
N PRO A 144 16.70 12.85 -17.77
CA PRO A 144 16.68 14.08 -16.96
C PRO A 144 17.27 13.91 -15.55
N ASN A 145 17.40 12.66 -15.10
CA ASN A 145 18.00 12.32 -13.81
C ASN A 145 19.37 11.66 -13.96
N ASN A 146 19.92 11.48 -15.17
CA ASN A 146 21.20 10.78 -15.39
C ASN A 146 21.22 9.36 -14.79
N TYR A 147 20.15 8.60 -15.02
CA TYR A 147 20.08 7.20 -14.65
C TYR A 147 21.15 6.39 -15.39
N LYS A 148 21.58 5.29 -14.75
CA LYS A 148 22.58 4.37 -15.33
C LYS A 148 22.18 2.94 -15.10
N ILE A 149 22.51 2.09 -16.07
CA ILE A 149 22.45 0.64 -15.90
C ILE A 149 23.85 0.12 -16.15
N TYR A 150 24.45 -0.48 -15.13
CA TYR A 150 25.81 -0.98 -15.20
C TYR A 150 25.85 -2.49 -15.39
N LYS A 151 26.77 -2.93 -16.25
CA LYS A 151 27.27 -4.30 -16.30
C LYS A 151 28.77 -4.27 -16.07
N ALA A 152 29.22 -4.81 -14.94
CA ALA A 152 30.53 -4.47 -14.38
C ALA A 152 30.66 -2.93 -14.29
N ASP A 153 31.65 -2.33 -14.98
CA ASP A 153 31.89 -0.88 -14.98
C ASP A 153 31.34 -0.16 -16.24
N LEU A 154 30.68 -0.90 -17.14
CA LEU A 154 30.13 -0.35 -18.38
C LEU A 154 28.69 0.13 -18.20
N ASP A 155 28.42 1.39 -18.51
CA ASP A 155 27.06 1.93 -18.56
C ASP A 155 26.36 1.51 -19.86
N ILE A 156 25.62 0.41 -19.78
CA ILE A 156 24.90 -0.16 -20.91
C ILE A 156 23.63 0.64 -21.27
N LEU A 157 23.12 1.50 -20.37
CA LEU A 157 21.99 2.37 -20.71
C LEU A 157 22.42 3.43 -21.72
N SER A 158 23.58 4.05 -21.51
CA SER A 158 24.13 5.01 -22.48
C SER A 158 24.34 4.39 -23.87
N ILE A 159 24.79 3.13 -23.94
CA ILE A 159 24.91 2.38 -25.20
C ILE A 159 23.53 2.15 -25.83
N ALA A 160 22.54 1.74 -25.05
CA ALA A 160 21.17 1.54 -25.55
C ALA A 160 20.57 2.85 -26.12
N VAL A 161 20.78 3.98 -25.44
CA VAL A 161 20.32 5.30 -25.92
C VAL A 161 20.99 5.70 -27.24
N LEU A 162 22.27 5.35 -27.45
CA LEU A 162 22.93 5.57 -28.74
C LEU A 162 22.32 4.70 -29.84
N LYS A 163 22.05 3.42 -29.56
CA LYS A 163 21.38 2.50 -30.50
C LYS A 163 19.99 2.97 -30.90
N CYS A 164 19.26 3.63 -29.99
CA CYS A 164 17.98 4.25 -30.32
C CYS A 164 18.05 5.30 -31.44
N LYS A 165 19.22 5.93 -31.61
CA LYS A 165 19.43 6.97 -32.63
C LYS A 165 19.85 6.37 -33.98
N GLU A 166 20.02 5.05 -34.07
CA GLU A 166 20.45 4.34 -35.27
C GLU A 166 19.24 3.72 -36.02
N GLY A 167 18.71 4.46 -37.01
CA GLY A 167 17.74 3.96 -37.98
C GLY A 167 16.29 3.81 -37.48
N ASP A 168 15.40 3.37 -38.38
CA ASP A 168 13.93 3.38 -38.19
C ASP A 168 13.44 2.45 -37.06
N ASN A 169 14.25 1.48 -36.62
CA ASN A 169 13.94 0.52 -35.55
C ASN A 169 14.83 0.71 -34.30
N GLY A 170 15.40 1.90 -34.12
CA GLY A 170 16.38 2.15 -33.04
C GLY A 170 15.88 1.77 -31.64
N LEU A 171 14.60 2.07 -31.33
CA LEU A 171 14.03 1.75 -30.01
C LEU A 171 13.96 0.24 -29.77
N ASP A 172 13.52 -0.53 -30.76
CA ASP A 172 13.45 -1.99 -30.65
C ASP A 172 14.84 -2.59 -30.46
N ASN A 173 15.82 -2.13 -31.26
CA ASN A 173 17.21 -2.57 -31.16
C ASN A 173 17.81 -2.28 -29.77
N ALA A 174 17.46 -1.16 -29.16
CA ALA A 174 17.93 -0.80 -27.83
C ALA A 174 17.28 -1.62 -26.72
N VAL A 175 15.97 -1.90 -26.83
CA VAL A 175 15.24 -2.79 -25.92
C VAL A 175 15.84 -4.20 -25.99
N ASP A 176 16.05 -4.72 -27.20
CA ASP A 176 16.65 -6.05 -27.41
C ASP A 176 18.08 -6.14 -26.87
N TYR A 177 18.86 -5.07 -27.03
CA TYR A 177 20.19 -4.96 -26.44
C TYR A 177 20.15 -5.04 -24.92
N LEU A 178 19.35 -4.19 -24.25
CA LEU A 178 19.22 -4.24 -22.79
C LEU A 178 18.69 -5.59 -22.31
N HIS A 179 17.68 -6.13 -22.99
CA HIS A 179 17.12 -7.44 -22.70
C HIS A 179 18.20 -8.53 -22.70
N LYS A 180 19.02 -8.60 -23.76
CA LYS A 180 20.13 -9.55 -23.85
C LYS A 180 21.17 -9.35 -22.75
N GLU A 181 21.55 -8.10 -22.47
CA GLU A 181 22.55 -7.80 -21.46
C GLU A 181 22.09 -8.18 -20.05
N ILE A 182 20.82 -7.92 -19.73
CA ILE A 182 20.19 -8.28 -18.45
C ILE A 182 20.03 -9.80 -18.34
N LEU A 183 19.65 -10.49 -19.42
CA LEU A 183 19.54 -11.96 -19.43
C LEU A 183 20.86 -12.65 -19.13
N ALA A 184 21.96 -12.09 -19.63
CA ALA A 184 23.31 -12.58 -19.32
C ALA A 184 23.73 -12.30 -17.86
N GLY A 185 22.90 -11.59 -17.08
CA GLY A 185 23.09 -11.36 -15.65
C GLY A 185 24.12 -10.29 -15.32
N LYS A 186 24.31 -10.07 -14.01
CA LYS A 186 25.26 -9.09 -13.43
C LYS A 186 25.03 -7.65 -13.91
N THR A 187 23.76 -7.31 -14.15
CA THR A 187 23.34 -5.95 -14.48
C THR A 187 22.66 -5.31 -13.28
N ARG A 188 23.00 -4.06 -12.98
CA ARG A 188 22.39 -3.30 -11.88
C ARG A 188 21.91 -1.96 -12.37
N PHE A 189 20.73 -1.55 -11.93
CA PHE A 189 20.30 -0.16 -12.04
C PHE A 189 20.89 0.63 -10.87
N VAL A 190 21.30 1.86 -11.15
CA VAL A 190 21.99 2.70 -10.19
C VAL A 190 21.33 4.06 -10.11
N SER A 191 21.02 4.46 -8.89
CA SER A 191 20.38 5.72 -8.58
C SER A 191 21.28 6.90 -8.95
N PRO A 192 20.69 8.07 -9.27
CA PRO A 192 21.49 9.20 -9.71
C PRO A 192 22.21 9.85 -8.54
N SER A 193 23.48 10.21 -8.71
CA SER A 193 24.24 10.98 -7.70
C SER A 193 23.65 12.40 -7.60
N MET A 194 22.87 12.63 -6.55
CA MET A 194 22.18 13.89 -6.28
C MET A 194 22.30 14.22 -4.80
N SER A 195 22.43 15.51 -4.48
CA SER A 195 22.38 15.98 -3.10
C SER A 195 20.97 15.82 -2.51
N HIS A 196 20.89 15.83 -1.18
CA HIS A 196 19.61 15.80 -0.46
C HIS A 196 18.61 16.85 -0.98
N SER A 197 19.09 18.07 -1.25
CA SER A 197 18.25 19.17 -1.73
C SER A 197 17.73 18.93 -3.14
N GLU A 198 18.53 18.35 -4.02
CA GLU A 198 18.12 18.02 -5.39
C GLU A 198 17.08 16.90 -5.39
N ILE A 199 17.30 15.85 -4.60
CA ILE A 199 16.32 14.76 -4.43
C ILE A 199 15.01 15.31 -3.86
N LYS A 200 15.07 16.14 -2.80
CA LYS A 200 13.88 16.77 -2.23
C LYS A 200 13.09 17.57 -3.26
N LYS A 201 13.77 18.32 -4.13
CA LYS A 201 13.15 19.08 -5.22
C LYS A 201 12.51 18.13 -6.24
N LYS A 202 13.16 17.03 -6.62
CA LYS A 202 12.64 16.04 -7.56
C LYS A 202 11.44 15.27 -7.02
N VAL A 203 11.49 14.83 -5.77
CA VAL A 203 10.36 14.20 -5.07
C VAL A 203 9.16 15.16 -5.04
N LYS A 204 9.39 16.43 -4.68
CA LYS A 204 8.31 17.44 -4.71
C LYS A 204 7.75 17.62 -6.12
N GLN A 205 8.61 17.71 -7.14
CA GLN A 205 8.17 17.82 -8.53
C GLN A 205 7.25 16.66 -8.92
N TYR A 206 7.63 15.41 -8.64
CA TYR A 206 6.80 14.24 -8.96
C TYR A 206 5.46 14.24 -8.22
N ILE A 207 5.44 14.68 -6.95
CA ILE A 207 4.19 14.82 -6.19
C ILE A 207 3.30 15.92 -6.77
N ASP A 208 3.87 17.07 -7.14
CA ASP A 208 3.13 18.18 -7.74
C ASP A 208 2.52 17.76 -9.10
N GLU A 209 3.30 17.06 -9.93
CA GLU A 209 2.85 16.48 -11.21
C GLU A 209 1.74 15.45 -10.99
N TYR A 210 1.91 14.55 -10.03
CA TYR A 210 0.89 13.58 -9.64
C TYR A 210 -0.44 14.25 -9.25
N HIS A 211 -0.42 15.24 -8.36
CA HIS A 211 -1.64 15.93 -7.97
C HIS A 211 -2.29 16.67 -9.14
N LEU A 212 -1.49 17.26 -10.03
CA LEU A 212 -1.99 17.92 -11.23
C LEU A 212 -2.67 16.93 -12.19
N GLU A 213 -2.03 15.80 -12.49
CA GLU A 213 -2.59 14.76 -13.34
C GLU A 213 -3.84 14.13 -12.72
N LEU A 214 -3.80 13.82 -11.41
CA LEU A 214 -4.93 13.25 -10.69
C LEU A 214 -6.14 14.17 -10.70
N SER A 215 -5.93 15.49 -10.52
CA SER A 215 -7.03 16.47 -10.57
C SER A 215 -7.73 16.54 -11.94
N ARG A 216 -7.06 16.06 -13.00
CA ARG A 216 -7.57 16.00 -14.38
C ARG A 216 -8.06 14.61 -14.77
N ALA A 217 -7.84 13.59 -13.94
CA ALA A 217 -8.22 12.21 -14.24
C ALA A 217 -9.74 12.03 -14.15
N LEU A 218 -10.37 11.76 -15.30
CA LEU A 218 -11.84 11.61 -15.41
C LEU A 218 -12.31 10.16 -15.23
N SER A 219 -11.39 9.19 -15.18
CA SER A 219 -11.71 7.78 -15.01
C SER A 219 -10.87 7.13 -13.91
N GLU A 220 -11.42 6.09 -13.30
CA GLU A 220 -10.71 5.28 -12.29
C GLU A 220 -9.41 4.69 -12.85
N GLU A 221 -9.40 4.28 -14.12
CA GLU A 221 -8.17 3.80 -14.75
C GLU A 221 -7.08 4.88 -14.84
N LYS A 222 -7.46 6.12 -15.12
CA LYS A 222 -6.50 7.23 -15.17
C LYS A 222 -6.01 7.64 -13.80
N LYS A 223 -6.84 7.58 -12.76
CA LYS A 223 -6.40 7.78 -11.37
C LYS A 223 -5.38 6.72 -10.96
N LEU A 224 -5.67 5.45 -11.24
CA LEU A 224 -4.76 4.34 -10.98
C LEU A 224 -3.42 4.53 -11.70
N GLU A 225 -3.45 4.93 -12.98
CA GLU A 225 -2.24 5.25 -13.74
C GLU A 225 -1.42 6.38 -13.09
N CYS A 226 -2.06 7.45 -12.60
CA CYS A 226 -1.36 8.54 -11.90
C CYS A 226 -0.62 8.03 -10.65
N VAL A 227 -1.29 7.20 -9.84
CA VAL A 227 -0.69 6.61 -8.63
C VAL A 227 0.50 5.70 -8.98
N ILE A 228 0.36 4.85 -10.01
CA ILE A 228 1.45 3.97 -10.47
C ILE A 228 2.64 4.79 -10.93
N LYS A 229 2.42 5.80 -11.78
CA LYS A 229 3.47 6.68 -12.31
C LYS A 229 4.25 7.38 -11.21
N LEU A 230 3.55 7.91 -10.19
CA LEU A 230 4.19 8.51 -9.02
C LEU A 230 5.14 7.51 -8.35
N CYS A 231 4.65 6.33 -8.00
CA CYS A 231 5.43 5.33 -7.27
C CYS A 231 6.62 4.83 -8.09
N GLN A 232 6.42 4.59 -9.39
CA GLN A 232 7.47 4.18 -10.32
C GLN A 232 8.56 5.25 -10.47
N ASN A 233 8.18 6.53 -10.60
CA ASN A 233 9.13 7.64 -10.68
C ASN A 233 9.95 7.79 -9.39
N LEU A 234 9.31 7.62 -8.24
CA LEU A 234 9.98 7.67 -6.94
C LEU A 234 10.93 6.48 -6.74
N GLU A 235 10.51 5.25 -7.10
CA GLU A 235 11.36 4.06 -6.95
C GLU A 235 12.61 4.13 -7.84
N ARG A 236 12.46 4.59 -9.08
CA ARG A 236 13.59 4.84 -10.00
C ARG A 236 14.53 5.93 -9.50
N LEU A 237 13.99 7.03 -8.93
CA LEU A 237 14.80 8.08 -8.30
C LEU A 237 15.61 7.52 -7.11
N HIS A 238 15.05 6.50 -6.45
CA HIS A 238 15.63 5.76 -5.34
C HIS A 238 16.18 6.71 -4.25
N PRO A 239 15.32 7.54 -3.64
CA PRO A 239 15.72 8.69 -2.81
C PRO A 239 16.40 8.32 -1.48
N PHE A 240 16.36 7.05 -1.08
CA PHE A 240 16.98 6.54 0.14
C PHE A 240 18.14 5.58 -0.17
N ILE A 241 19.05 5.39 0.79
CA ILE A 241 20.12 4.37 0.70
C ILE A 241 19.52 2.97 0.61
N ASP A 242 18.48 2.73 1.41
CA ASP A 242 17.78 1.46 1.56
C ASP A 242 16.29 1.74 1.86
N GLY A 243 15.42 0.72 1.81
CA GLY A 243 14.01 0.85 2.21
C GLY A 243 13.10 1.59 1.21
N ASN A 244 13.56 1.83 -0.02
CA ASN A 244 12.77 2.50 -1.07
C ASN A 244 11.47 1.76 -1.37
N CYS A 245 11.54 0.50 -1.82
CA CYS A 245 10.37 -0.34 -2.10
C CYS A 245 9.36 -0.43 -0.92
N ARG A 246 9.83 -0.56 0.33
CA ARG A 246 8.97 -0.55 1.54
C ARG A 246 8.18 0.75 1.65
N THR A 247 8.86 1.86 1.47
CA THR A 247 8.30 3.21 1.65
C THR A 247 7.41 3.61 0.48
N LEU A 248 7.89 3.41 -0.75
CA LEU A 248 7.32 3.98 -1.96
C LEU A 248 6.29 3.04 -2.58
N VAL A 249 6.54 1.73 -2.56
CA VAL A 249 5.67 0.75 -3.21
C VAL A 249 4.75 0.04 -2.21
N MET A 250 5.19 -0.32 -1.01
CA MET A 250 4.30 -1.01 -0.06
C MET A 250 3.44 -0.04 0.75
N LEU A 251 3.98 1.11 1.14
CA LEU A 251 3.29 2.10 1.96
C LEU A 251 2.65 3.22 1.14
N THR A 252 3.43 3.99 0.38
CA THR A 252 2.94 5.17 -0.37
C THR A 252 1.87 4.77 -1.39
N LEU A 253 2.11 3.74 -2.21
CA LEU A 253 1.11 3.20 -3.15
C LEU A 253 -0.22 2.89 -2.46
N ASN A 254 -0.20 2.11 -1.38
CA ASN A 254 -1.42 1.72 -0.69
C ASN A 254 -2.12 2.92 -0.04
N CYS A 255 -1.38 3.90 0.46
CA CYS A 255 -1.92 5.16 0.97
C CYS A 255 -2.73 5.90 -0.11
N GLU A 256 -2.13 6.10 -1.28
CA GLU A 256 -2.76 6.84 -2.38
C GLU A 256 -3.88 6.04 -3.07
N LEU A 257 -3.74 4.72 -3.21
CA LEU A 257 -4.83 3.85 -3.68
C LEU A 257 -6.08 4.04 -2.82
N ILE A 258 -5.92 3.98 -1.50
CA ILE A 258 -7.03 4.11 -0.57
C ILE A 258 -7.64 5.51 -0.59
N LYS A 259 -6.82 6.57 -0.69
CA LYS A 259 -7.29 7.96 -0.83
C LYS A 259 -8.24 8.15 -2.00
N ASP A 260 -7.92 7.50 -3.13
CA ASP A 260 -8.71 7.58 -4.35
C ASP A 260 -9.85 6.54 -4.41
N GLY A 261 -10.08 5.78 -3.33
CA GLY A 261 -11.20 4.85 -3.20
C GLY A 261 -10.94 3.43 -3.70
N PHE A 262 -9.69 3.11 -4.05
CA PHE A 262 -9.28 1.75 -4.38
C PHE A 262 -9.00 0.92 -3.12
N PRO A 263 -9.15 -0.41 -3.18
CA PRO A 263 -8.66 -1.28 -2.12
C PRO A 263 -7.12 -1.29 -2.06
N PRO A 264 -6.52 -1.55 -0.89
CA PRO A 264 -5.09 -1.81 -0.81
C PRO A 264 -4.73 -3.10 -1.56
N THR A 265 -3.50 -3.19 -2.04
CA THR A 265 -3.01 -4.29 -2.88
C THR A 265 -1.91 -5.10 -2.20
N MET A 266 -2.02 -6.43 -2.26
CA MET A 266 -0.97 -7.38 -1.85
C MET A 266 -0.18 -7.83 -3.09
N LEU A 267 0.87 -7.07 -3.44
CA LEU A 267 1.64 -7.30 -4.65
C LEU A 267 2.40 -8.62 -4.63
N GLU A 268 2.44 -9.30 -5.79
CA GLU A 268 3.24 -10.51 -5.99
C GLU A 268 4.70 -10.20 -5.71
N ASN A 269 5.28 -9.30 -6.50
CA ASN A 269 6.64 -8.81 -6.34
C ASN A 269 6.65 -7.28 -6.50
N PRO A 270 6.76 -6.52 -5.40
CA PRO A 270 6.73 -5.06 -5.44
C PRO A 270 7.95 -4.45 -6.14
N ASN A 271 9.06 -5.18 -6.29
CA ASN A 271 10.24 -4.70 -7.02
C ASN A 271 10.00 -4.58 -8.54
N ARG A 272 8.82 -4.94 -9.06
CA ARG A 272 8.45 -4.75 -10.46
C ARG A 272 8.20 -3.28 -10.82
N PHE A 273 7.98 -2.41 -9.83
CA PHE A 273 7.68 -0.99 -10.08
C PHE A 273 8.77 -0.24 -10.84
N ASP A 274 10.01 -0.74 -10.85
CA ASP A 274 11.11 -0.13 -11.61
C ASP A 274 10.95 -0.26 -13.13
N PHE A 275 10.72 -1.48 -13.62
CA PHE A 275 10.86 -1.83 -15.04
C PHE A 275 9.73 -2.70 -15.59
N PHE A 276 8.56 -2.70 -14.95
CA PHE A 276 7.31 -3.11 -15.60
C PHE A 276 6.62 -1.91 -16.22
N SER A 277 5.86 -2.17 -17.29
CA SER A 277 5.03 -1.13 -17.91
C SER A 277 3.89 -0.73 -16.99
N ILE A 278 3.33 0.47 -17.20
CA ILE A 278 2.15 0.93 -16.45
C ILE A 278 1.00 -0.08 -16.54
N ASP A 279 0.73 -0.63 -17.72
CA ASP A 279 -0.37 -1.58 -17.91
C ASP A 279 -0.09 -2.94 -17.23
N GLN A 280 1.18 -3.39 -17.20
CA GLN A 280 1.57 -4.57 -16.42
C GLN A 280 1.38 -4.30 -14.92
N LEU A 281 1.78 -3.14 -14.41
CA LEU A 281 1.60 -2.75 -13.01
C LEU A 281 0.13 -2.61 -12.61
N LYS A 282 -0.75 -2.12 -13.51
CA LYS A 282 -2.21 -2.16 -13.28
C LYS A 282 -2.69 -3.60 -13.06
N ASN A 283 -2.19 -4.56 -13.84
CA ASN A 283 -2.55 -5.96 -13.69
C ASN A 283 -2.01 -6.57 -12.39
N GLU A 284 -0.77 -6.25 -12.00
CA GLU A 284 -0.18 -6.64 -10.70
C GLU A 284 -1.04 -6.13 -9.53
N ILE A 285 -1.46 -4.86 -9.58
CA ILE A 285 -2.29 -4.27 -8.53
C ILE A 285 -3.65 -4.98 -8.45
N LYS A 286 -4.31 -5.23 -9.58
CA LYS A 286 -5.58 -5.95 -9.64
C LYS A 286 -5.45 -7.38 -9.11
N LEU A 287 -4.38 -8.08 -9.46
CA LEU A 287 -4.10 -9.41 -8.91
C LEU A 287 -3.89 -9.34 -7.40
N GLY A 288 -3.18 -8.33 -6.91
CA GLY A 288 -3.01 -8.09 -5.48
C GLY A 288 -4.30 -7.74 -4.74
N TRP A 289 -5.29 -7.16 -5.41
CA TRP A 289 -6.65 -7.00 -4.86
C TRP A 289 -7.35 -8.34 -4.71
N GLU A 290 -7.25 -9.22 -5.71
CA GLU A 290 -7.80 -10.59 -5.62
C GLU A 290 -7.12 -11.40 -4.51
N ASN A 291 -5.80 -11.28 -4.36
CA ASN A 291 -5.05 -11.88 -3.26
C ASN A 291 -5.57 -11.40 -1.89
N ALA A 292 -5.82 -10.10 -1.74
CA ALA A 292 -6.31 -9.52 -0.49
C ALA A 292 -7.71 -10.02 -0.09
N LYS A 293 -8.58 -10.39 -1.04
CA LYS A 293 -9.94 -10.91 -0.74
C LYS A 293 -9.90 -12.19 0.08
N GLN A 294 -8.85 -13.00 -0.03
CA GLN A 294 -8.69 -14.23 0.75
C GLN A 294 -8.55 -13.97 2.26
N PHE A 295 -8.23 -12.73 2.64
CA PHE A 295 -8.04 -12.32 4.02
C PHE A 295 -9.10 -11.31 4.49
N GLN A 296 -10.26 -11.29 3.81
CA GLN A 296 -11.40 -10.46 4.16
C GLN A 296 -12.54 -11.33 4.71
N SER A 297 -13.21 -10.83 5.76
CA SER A 297 -14.45 -11.44 6.22
C SER A 297 -15.61 -11.00 5.32
N GLN A 298 -16.44 -11.95 4.88
CA GLN A 298 -17.63 -11.66 4.08
C GLN A 298 -18.59 -10.68 4.79
N VAL A 299 -18.64 -10.71 6.12
CA VAL A 299 -19.44 -9.77 6.92
C VAL A 299 -18.98 -8.33 6.71
N THR A 300 -17.67 -8.10 6.52
CA THR A 300 -17.12 -6.74 6.33
C THR A 300 -17.46 -6.13 4.97
N LEU A 301 -17.87 -6.96 4.02
CA LEU A 301 -18.27 -6.55 2.67
C LEU A 301 -19.75 -6.11 2.62
N LEU A 302 -20.51 -6.39 3.68
CA LEU A 302 -21.93 -6.06 3.75
C LEU A 302 -22.14 -4.53 3.81
N PRO A 303 -23.09 -3.96 3.05
CA PRO A 303 -23.35 -2.53 3.02
C PRO A 303 -23.59 -1.93 4.41
N THR A 304 -24.30 -2.65 5.28
CA THR A 304 -24.62 -2.15 6.61
C THR A 304 -23.45 -2.22 7.58
N TYR A 305 -22.51 -3.17 7.39
CA TYR A 305 -21.24 -3.15 8.11
C TYR A 305 -20.47 -1.86 7.82
N LYS A 306 -20.36 -1.47 6.55
CA LYS A 306 -19.71 -0.21 6.13
C LYS A 306 -20.39 1.01 6.76
N LYS A 307 -21.73 1.07 6.75
CA LYS A 307 -22.49 2.16 7.40
C LYS A 307 -22.18 2.24 8.90
N LEU A 308 -22.17 1.12 9.60
CA LEU A 308 -21.86 1.06 11.04
C LEU A 308 -20.42 1.46 11.33
N TYR A 309 -19.47 1.06 10.48
CA TYR A 309 -18.07 1.42 10.62
C TYR A 309 -17.88 2.95 10.55
N ILE A 310 -18.45 3.57 9.52
CA ILE A 310 -18.45 5.03 9.32
C ILE A 310 -19.19 5.72 10.47
N TYR A 311 -20.31 5.17 10.94
CA TYR A 311 -21.05 5.74 12.06
C TYR A 311 -20.22 5.75 13.35
N ALA A 312 -19.45 4.70 13.63
CA ALA A 312 -18.50 4.72 14.74
C ALA A 312 -17.43 5.83 14.58
N ASP A 313 -17.00 6.13 13.35
CA ASP A 313 -16.02 7.21 13.10
C ASP A 313 -16.60 8.57 13.42
N VAL A 314 -17.84 8.79 13.01
CA VAL A 314 -18.58 10.01 13.31
C VAL A 314 -18.69 10.20 14.82
N LEU A 315 -19.02 9.16 15.58
CA LEU A 315 -19.14 9.25 17.03
C LEU A 315 -17.80 9.59 17.70
N HIS A 316 -16.70 8.99 17.25
CA HIS A 316 -15.36 9.32 17.72
C HIS A 316 -14.99 10.78 17.39
N LYS A 317 -15.29 11.24 16.18
CA LYS A 317 -15.05 12.62 15.75
C LYS A 317 -15.88 13.61 16.58
N GLU A 318 -17.17 13.35 16.75
CA GLU A 318 -18.08 14.15 17.57
C GLU A 318 -17.55 14.28 19.00
N TYR A 319 -17.11 13.18 19.60
CA TYR A 319 -16.53 13.21 20.94
C TYR A 319 -15.26 14.09 21.01
N LYS A 320 -14.36 13.96 20.03
CA LYS A 320 -13.10 14.73 19.98
C LYS A 320 -13.29 16.22 19.72
N THR A 321 -14.26 16.59 18.88
CA THR A 321 -14.47 17.99 18.47
C THR A 321 -15.53 18.72 19.28
N SER A 322 -16.27 18.02 20.14
CA SER A 322 -17.31 18.64 20.97
C SER A 322 -16.70 19.54 22.04
N PHE A 323 -17.26 20.74 22.22
CA PHE A 323 -16.93 21.62 23.33
C PHE A 323 -17.34 21.02 24.69
N PHE A 324 -18.33 20.12 24.69
CA PHE A 324 -18.77 19.35 25.85
C PHE A 324 -18.80 17.86 25.50
N PRO A 325 -17.66 17.15 25.58
CA PRO A 325 -17.55 15.74 25.21
C PRO A 325 -18.43 14.87 26.13
N LYS A 326 -19.38 14.13 25.53
CA LYS A 326 -20.22 13.18 26.27
C LYS A 326 -19.53 11.83 26.35
N LYS A 327 -19.28 11.34 27.57
CA LYS A 327 -18.65 10.02 27.79
C LYS A 327 -19.47 8.89 27.17
N GLU A 328 -20.78 9.06 27.09
CA GLU A 328 -21.70 8.11 26.48
C GLU A 328 -21.46 7.98 24.97
N THR A 329 -21.14 9.08 24.27
CA THR A 329 -20.81 9.08 22.83
C THR A 329 -19.54 8.26 22.58
N PHE A 330 -18.48 8.51 23.36
CA PHE A 330 -17.23 7.75 23.27
C PHE A 330 -17.43 6.27 23.61
N SER A 331 -18.13 5.97 24.71
CA SER A 331 -18.42 4.59 25.12
C SER A 331 -19.20 3.83 24.05
N LYS A 332 -20.17 4.50 23.40
CA LYS A 332 -20.93 3.92 22.30
C LYS A 332 -20.05 3.65 21.08
N ALA A 333 -19.19 4.61 20.71
CA ALA A 333 -18.25 4.45 19.61
C ALA A 333 -17.33 3.23 19.84
N GLN A 334 -16.74 3.13 21.04
CA GLN A 334 -15.84 2.04 21.41
C GLN A 334 -16.54 0.67 21.42
N LYS A 335 -17.77 0.59 21.95
CA LYS A 335 -18.56 -0.66 21.92
C LYS A 335 -18.89 -1.10 20.50
N LEU A 336 -19.28 -0.17 19.64
CA LEU A 336 -19.57 -0.47 18.25
C LEU A 336 -18.31 -0.91 17.49
N GLU A 337 -17.19 -0.23 17.72
CA GLU A 337 -15.90 -0.60 17.16
C GLU A 337 -15.48 -2.01 17.60
N ASN A 338 -15.53 -2.31 18.89
CA ASN A 338 -15.20 -3.64 19.42
C ASN A 338 -16.08 -4.74 18.81
N LEU A 339 -17.40 -4.49 18.69
CA LEU A 339 -18.31 -5.41 18.02
C LEU A 339 -17.87 -5.63 16.56
N LEU A 340 -17.67 -4.56 15.78
CA LEU A 340 -17.29 -4.65 14.38
C LEU A 340 -15.94 -5.35 14.16
N GLN A 341 -14.98 -5.22 15.09
CA GLN A 341 -13.72 -5.97 15.05
C GLN A 341 -13.93 -7.45 15.36
N ASN A 342 -14.79 -7.77 16.33
CA ASN A 342 -15.13 -9.16 16.68
C ASN A 342 -15.81 -9.89 15.50
N LEU A 343 -16.77 -9.23 14.84
CA LEU A 343 -17.51 -9.81 13.71
C LEU A 343 -16.61 -10.27 12.55
N LYS A 344 -15.40 -9.72 12.42
CA LYS A 344 -14.44 -10.16 11.39
C LYS A 344 -13.93 -11.57 11.60
N LYS A 345 -13.95 -12.06 12.83
CA LYS A 345 -13.31 -13.33 13.25
C LYS A 345 -14.33 -14.45 13.44
N LEU A 346 -15.62 -14.13 13.38
CA LEU A 346 -16.72 -15.03 13.69
C LEU A 346 -17.26 -15.72 12.44
N SER A 347 -17.85 -16.91 12.64
CA SER A 347 -18.71 -17.54 11.63
C SER A 347 -19.96 -16.69 11.41
N LEU A 348 -20.72 -16.94 10.33
CA LEU A 348 -21.95 -16.20 10.07
C LEU A 348 -22.99 -16.39 11.19
N GLU A 349 -23.04 -17.58 11.82
CA GLU A 349 -23.94 -17.86 12.94
C GLU A 349 -23.51 -17.09 14.19
N ASP A 350 -22.25 -17.24 14.59
CA ASP A 350 -21.72 -16.56 15.78
C ASP A 350 -21.79 -15.02 15.63
N ALA A 351 -21.68 -14.52 14.39
CA ALA A 351 -21.83 -13.10 14.09
C ALA A 351 -23.26 -12.60 14.34
N ILE A 352 -24.29 -13.40 14.05
CA ILE A 352 -25.69 -13.07 14.37
C ILE A 352 -25.85 -13.00 15.88
N ASP A 353 -25.42 -14.04 16.60
CA ASP A 353 -25.51 -14.10 18.07
C ASP A 353 -24.79 -12.92 18.73
N ALA A 354 -23.57 -12.62 18.28
CA ALA A 354 -22.80 -11.49 18.77
C ALA A 354 -23.49 -10.14 18.56
N ILE A 355 -24.18 -9.95 17.42
CA ILE A 355 -24.97 -8.72 17.20
C ILE A 355 -26.17 -8.68 18.13
N GLU A 356 -26.91 -9.78 18.26
CA GLU A 356 -28.12 -9.88 19.09
C GLU A 356 -27.83 -9.61 20.57
N ASP A 357 -26.74 -10.17 21.12
CA ASP A 357 -26.25 -9.91 22.48
C ASP A 357 -25.94 -8.42 22.71
N ASN A 358 -25.44 -7.75 21.67
CA ASN A 358 -25.04 -6.34 21.73
C ASN A 358 -26.19 -5.36 21.43
N LEU A 359 -27.34 -5.81 20.92
CA LEU A 359 -28.48 -4.94 20.57
C LEU A 359 -28.95 -4.09 21.76
N ASN A 360 -29.04 -4.70 22.94
CA ASN A 360 -29.55 -4.01 24.14
C ASN A 360 -28.51 -3.06 24.77
N ILE A 361 -27.22 -3.32 24.52
CA ILE A 361 -26.09 -2.56 25.06
C ILE A 361 -25.80 -1.33 24.19
N ILE A 362 -25.83 -1.49 22.86
CA ILE A 362 -25.49 -0.45 21.87
C ILE A 362 -26.72 0.31 21.39
N GLY A 363 -27.89 -0.35 21.39
CA GLY A 363 -29.14 0.18 20.83
C GLY A 363 -29.83 1.27 21.65
N LYS A 364 -29.39 1.54 22.89
CA LYS A 364 -29.96 2.58 23.74
C LYS A 364 -29.29 3.94 23.48
N GLY A 365 -30.08 4.95 23.13
CA GLY A 365 -29.66 6.37 23.02
C GLY A 365 -29.91 7.01 21.66
N ARG A 366 -30.63 8.14 21.64
CA ARG A 366 -30.77 9.05 20.49
C ARG A 366 -29.71 10.15 20.61
N GLY A 367 -28.60 10.03 19.89
CA GLY A 367 -27.58 11.08 19.82
C GLY A 367 -28.02 12.24 18.91
N VAL A 368 -27.55 13.45 19.18
CA VAL A 368 -27.83 14.66 18.38
C VAL A 368 -27.30 14.51 16.93
N THR A 369 -26.21 13.75 16.73
CA THR A 369 -25.61 13.40 15.44
C THR A 369 -26.51 12.62 14.48
N THR A 370 -27.49 11.89 15.00
CA THR A 370 -28.48 11.13 14.18
C THR A 370 -29.26 12.07 13.24
N LYS A 371 -29.46 13.33 13.65
CA LYS A 371 -30.13 14.36 12.83
C LYS A 371 -29.20 15.01 11.79
N LEU A 372 -27.90 15.14 12.08
CA LEU A 372 -26.98 15.94 11.26
C LEU A 372 -26.51 15.22 9.99
N LEU A 373 -26.48 13.89 10.01
CA LEU A 373 -26.04 13.06 8.88
C LEU A 373 -27.20 12.46 8.07
N ASN A 374 -28.45 12.87 8.33
CA ASN A 374 -29.63 12.22 7.76
C ASN A 374 -29.67 10.69 7.97
N LEU A 375 -28.96 10.18 8.99
CA LEU A 375 -28.98 8.77 9.36
C LEU A 375 -30.31 8.51 10.07
N SER A 376 -31.35 8.19 9.30
CA SER A 376 -32.74 7.96 9.75
C SER A 376 -32.93 6.77 10.70
N THR A 377 -31.85 6.18 11.21
CA THR A 377 -31.82 4.80 11.68
C THR A 377 -31.01 4.72 12.99
N PRO A 378 -31.65 4.49 14.16
CA PRO A 378 -30.95 4.21 15.42
C PRO A 378 -29.96 3.06 15.23
N SER A 379 -28.81 3.06 15.93
CA SER A 379 -27.81 1.97 15.86
C SER A 379 -28.43 0.57 15.97
N LYS A 380 -29.51 0.44 16.75
CA LYS A 380 -30.34 -0.77 16.81
C LYS A 380 -30.86 -1.22 15.45
N LYS A 381 -31.45 -0.31 14.65
CA LYS A 381 -32.01 -0.65 13.34
C LYS A 381 -30.90 -0.98 12.34
N MET A 382 -29.75 -0.30 12.37
CA MET A 382 -28.58 -0.70 11.54
C MET A 382 -28.05 -2.08 11.95
N LEU A 383 -27.98 -2.40 13.24
CA LEU A 383 -27.57 -3.73 13.69
C LEU A 383 -28.57 -4.81 13.25
N MET A 384 -29.87 -4.55 13.31
CA MET A 384 -30.89 -5.48 12.81
C MET A 384 -30.84 -5.64 11.27
N GLU A 385 -30.57 -4.56 10.53
CA GLU A 385 -30.35 -4.62 9.08
C GLU A 385 -29.10 -5.46 8.75
N LEU A 386 -28.02 -5.32 9.54
CA LEU A 386 -26.83 -6.17 9.39
C LEU A 386 -27.13 -7.65 9.68
N VAL A 387 -27.90 -7.98 10.72
CA VAL A 387 -28.34 -9.36 10.99
C VAL A 387 -29.10 -9.94 9.79
N LYS A 388 -29.99 -9.14 9.19
CA LYS A 388 -30.72 -9.56 7.99
C LYS A 388 -29.75 -9.84 6.83
N GLU A 389 -28.82 -8.93 6.55
CA GLU A 389 -27.82 -9.11 5.49
C GLU A 389 -26.95 -10.36 5.71
N ILE A 390 -26.57 -10.67 6.97
CA ILE A 390 -25.81 -11.88 7.31
C ILE A 390 -26.64 -13.15 7.07
N LYS A 391 -27.94 -13.15 7.43
CA LYS A 391 -28.84 -14.28 7.17
C LYS A 391 -29.02 -14.53 5.67
N ASP A 392 -29.19 -13.46 4.89
CA ASP A 392 -29.30 -13.54 3.43
C ASP A 392 -28.01 -14.13 2.81
N LEU A 393 -26.84 -13.68 3.28
CA LEU A 393 -25.53 -14.21 2.85
C LEU A 393 -25.35 -15.70 3.21
N LYS A 394 -25.78 -16.12 4.40
CA LYS A 394 -25.73 -17.52 4.81
C LYS A 394 -26.55 -18.41 3.87
N HIS A 395 -27.77 -18.00 3.54
CA HIS A 395 -28.63 -18.74 2.61
C HIS A 395 -28.05 -18.84 1.19
N GLN A 396 -27.39 -17.78 0.70
CA GLN A 396 -26.69 -17.82 -0.59
C GLN A 396 -25.55 -18.84 -0.60
N ASN A 397 -24.75 -18.89 0.47
CA ASN A 397 -23.64 -19.85 0.59
C ASN A 397 -24.14 -21.31 0.68
N GLU A 398 -25.25 -21.55 1.38
CA GLU A 398 -25.87 -22.88 1.46
C GLU A 398 -26.36 -23.35 0.07
N HIS A 399 -26.94 -22.46 -0.73
CA HIS A 399 -27.45 -22.81 -2.06
C HIS A 399 -26.33 -23.20 -3.03
N ILE A 400 -25.20 -22.48 -3.00
CA ILE A 400 -24.02 -22.75 -3.85
C ILE A 400 -23.41 -24.12 -3.53
N MET A 401 -23.41 -24.54 -2.26
CA MET A 401 -22.84 -25.83 -1.84
C MET A 401 -23.72 -27.05 -2.20
N THR A 402 -24.98 -26.81 -2.57
CA THR A 402 -25.94 -27.88 -2.94
C THR A 402 -26.10 -28.09 -4.45
N GLN A 403 -25.43 -27.28 -5.27
CA GLN A 403 -25.31 -27.40 -6.73
C GLN A 403 -23.95 -28.00 -7.09
#